data_AF-A0A1X9YD80-F1
#
_entry.id   AF-A0A1X9YD80-F1
#
_cell.length_a   1.000
_cell.length_b   1.000
_cell.length_c   1.000
_cell.angle_alpha   90.00
_cell.angle_beta   90.00
_cell.angle_gamma   90.00
#
_symmetry.space_group_name_H-M   'P 1'
#
loop_
_entity.id
_entity.type
_entity.pdbx_description
1 polymer ?
#
loop_
_entity_poly.entity_id
_entity_poly.type
_entity_poly.pdbx_seq_one_letter_code
_entity_poly.pdbx_strand_id
1 'polypeptide(L)'
;MNDIILSYAAADGDRVRAIVNGLRAAGYGVWWDQDIQPGSERKAAIAEAMAAAKLRLVAWSRASVDPAIGQDVLDEAEDAKAQGAYLGLLLDKVELPFGFGGYDPVDVAPFDGAPGDVATIVAGVRNFMEQGQAVPAALPPPPPPPAPPVSRGLIAGLALAAALVAGIGFFLVRSAAPTPADKIEPRLTTISCAWLHVDPVLSGEDGHLGLIGVAGDPAAAQATVMQLVKAEGLAVQTVAIDKVAQIDPRECPAIDEPRRLRKSQGGRLRVTGEPFFLDPATKQSLARVEISLDAKDKSIALFGVEPSGVVTWALPDAASIDALKDVPAELVKSADGKWEFNIYPDHLGWTGLFVIVGDRPLAKAMPQGTVQSSAEFARTLREATVNGEWDADMVWFRIDPK
;
A
#
# COMPACT_ATOMS: atom_id res chain seq x y z
N MET A 1 -22.52 32.42 7.82
CA MET A 1 -21.27 31.75 7.41
C MET A 1 -21.25 30.42 8.12
N ASN A 2 -20.99 29.35 7.40
CA ASN A 2 -21.01 27.99 7.94
C ASN A 2 -19.58 27.68 8.39
N ASP A 3 -19.33 27.77 9.70
CA ASP A 3 -18.01 27.50 10.26
C ASP A 3 -17.72 26.00 10.29
N ILE A 4 -18.77 25.17 10.43
CA ILE A 4 -18.68 23.72 10.56
C ILE A 4 -19.66 23.06 9.59
N ILE A 5 -19.21 22.04 8.87
CA ILE A 5 -20.06 21.04 8.21
C ILE A 5 -19.91 19.70 8.93
N LEU A 6 -21.01 18.97 9.07
CA LEU A 6 -21.03 17.66 9.71
C LEU A 6 -21.35 16.59 8.67
N SER A 7 -20.38 15.70 8.43
CA SER A 7 -20.50 14.54 7.55
C SER A 7 -20.88 13.31 8.38
N TYR A 8 -21.95 12.62 8.00
CA TYR A 8 -22.51 11.51 8.76
C TYR A 8 -23.32 10.56 7.87
N ALA A 9 -23.43 9.30 8.26
CA ALA A 9 -24.31 8.36 7.58
C ALA A 9 -25.77 8.66 7.90
N ALA A 10 -26.68 8.51 6.93
CA ALA A 10 -28.10 8.85 7.10
C ALA A 10 -28.76 8.16 8.32
N ALA A 11 -28.30 6.96 8.68
CA ALA A 11 -28.76 6.21 9.85
C ALA A 11 -28.48 6.91 11.20
N ASP A 12 -27.55 7.87 11.23
CA ASP A 12 -27.11 8.56 12.44
C ASP A 12 -27.82 9.88 12.70
N GLY A 13 -28.79 10.25 11.86
CA GLY A 13 -29.42 11.59 11.88
C GLY A 13 -29.99 12.03 13.23
N ASP A 14 -30.57 11.12 14.01
CA ASP A 14 -31.10 11.46 15.34
C ASP A 14 -29.98 11.70 16.37
N ARG A 15 -28.89 10.93 16.32
CA ARG A 15 -27.69 11.14 17.15
C ARG A 15 -27.03 12.48 16.81
N VAL A 16 -26.86 12.72 15.51
CA VAL A 16 -26.28 13.93 14.94
C VAL A 16 -27.05 15.19 15.32
N ARG A 17 -28.39 15.13 15.42
CA ARG A 17 -29.20 16.28 15.83
C ARG A 17 -28.79 16.84 17.20
N ALA A 18 -28.45 15.99 18.17
CA ALA A 18 -27.98 16.43 19.48
C ALA A 18 -26.66 17.21 19.38
N ILE A 19 -25.75 16.76 18.52
CA ILE A 19 -24.46 17.38 18.24
C ILE A 19 -24.65 18.75 17.59
N VAL A 20 -25.47 18.82 16.53
CA VAL A 20 -25.80 20.07 15.82
C VAL A 20 -26.37 21.10 16.78
N ASN A 21 -27.33 20.71 17.63
CA ASN A 21 -27.93 21.61 18.61
C ASN A 21 -26.92 22.10 19.65
N GLY A 22 -26.05 21.22 20.14
CA GLY A 22 -24.99 21.58 21.09
C GLY A 22 -23.98 22.57 20.52
N LEU A 23 -23.52 22.34 19.28
CA LEU A 23 -22.60 23.24 18.59
C LEU A 23 -23.24 24.61 18.30
N ARG A 24 -24.52 24.64 17.91
CA ARG A 24 -25.27 25.90 17.72
C ARG A 24 -25.46 26.67 19.02
N ALA A 25 -25.79 25.99 20.12
CA ALA A 25 -25.89 26.60 21.44
C ALA A 25 -24.54 27.18 21.92
N ALA A 26 -23.43 26.59 21.48
CA ALA A 26 -22.08 27.11 21.73
C ALA A 26 -21.68 28.28 20.81
N GLY A 27 -22.54 28.68 19.87
CA GLY A 27 -22.36 29.86 19.01
C GLY A 27 -21.77 29.58 17.62
N TYR A 28 -21.58 28.32 17.21
CA TYR A 28 -21.05 27.98 15.90
C TYR A 28 -22.11 27.98 14.80
N GLY A 29 -21.75 28.48 13.61
CA GLY A 29 -22.54 28.28 12.39
C GLY A 29 -22.38 26.86 11.87
N VAL A 30 -23.34 25.98 12.14
CA VAL A 30 -23.31 24.58 11.68
C VAL A 30 -24.20 24.42 10.45
N TRP A 31 -23.61 23.97 9.34
CA TRP A 31 -24.36 23.52 8.18
C TRP A 31 -24.82 22.07 8.38
N TRP A 32 -26.11 21.85 8.23
CA TRP A 32 -26.74 20.54 8.35
C TRP A 32 -27.69 20.34 7.18
N ASP A 33 -27.58 19.21 6.50
CA ASP A 33 -28.28 18.93 5.25
C ASP A 33 -29.82 18.91 5.38
N GLN A 34 -30.33 18.72 6.61
CA GLN A 34 -31.76 18.82 6.90
C GLN A 34 -32.31 20.26 6.94
N ASP A 35 -31.44 21.27 6.97
CA ASP A 35 -31.86 22.69 6.92
C ASP A 35 -32.02 23.21 5.48
N ILE A 36 -31.72 22.39 4.46
CA ILE A 36 -31.87 22.76 3.05
C ILE A 36 -33.36 22.94 2.74
N GLN A 37 -33.72 24.12 2.21
CA GLN A 37 -35.11 24.39 1.84
C GLN A 37 -35.57 23.50 0.68
N PRO A 38 -36.79 22.94 0.74
CA PRO A 38 -37.38 22.21 -0.37
C PRO A 38 -37.37 23.04 -1.67
N GLY A 39 -36.92 22.45 -2.77
CA GLY A 39 -36.79 23.12 -4.08
C GLY A 39 -35.41 23.71 -4.39
N SER A 40 -34.45 23.61 -3.46
CA SER A 40 -33.05 24.00 -3.69
C SER A 40 -32.25 22.88 -4.40
N GLU A 41 -31.26 23.24 -5.21
CA GLU A 41 -30.28 22.32 -5.80
C GLU A 41 -29.36 21.75 -4.70
N ARG A 42 -29.73 20.61 -4.12
CA ARG A 42 -29.07 20.00 -2.95
C ARG A 42 -27.57 19.78 -3.14
N LYS A 43 -27.15 19.32 -4.32
CA LYS A 43 -25.73 19.07 -4.63
C LYS A 43 -24.91 20.36 -4.63
N ALA A 44 -25.44 21.43 -5.22
CA ALA A 44 -24.77 22.73 -5.23
C ALA A 44 -24.65 23.30 -3.81
N ALA A 45 -25.70 23.16 -2.99
CA ALA A 45 -25.69 23.62 -1.59
C ALA A 45 -24.67 22.87 -0.73
N ILE A 46 -24.51 21.54 -0.91
CA ILE A 46 -23.47 20.74 -0.24
C ILE A 46 -22.08 21.22 -0.67
N ALA A 47 -21.84 21.34 -1.97
CA ALA A 47 -20.54 21.75 -2.49
C ALA A 47 -20.11 23.14 -2.00
N GLU A 48 -21.05 24.11 -1.98
CA GLU A 48 -20.80 25.45 -1.45
C GLU A 48 -20.47 25.41 0.05
N ALA A 49 -21.20 24.61 0.82
CA ALA A 49 -20.96 24.46 2.25
C ALA A 49 -19.61 23.78 2.55
N MET A 50 -19.26 22.73 1.79
CA MET A 50 -17.97 22.03 1.89
C MET A 50 -16.78 22.95 1.59
N ALA A 51 -16.92 23.84 0.61
CA ALA A 51 -15.89 24.80 0.23
C ALA A 51 -15.76 25.96 1.23
N ALA A 52 -16.84 26.35 1.90
CA ALA A 52 -16.86 27.48 2.84
C ALA A 52 -16.55 27.09 4.29
N ALA A 53 -16.67 25.81 4.64
CA ALA A 53 -16.48 25.33 6.01
C ALA A 53 -15.02 25.40 6.46
N LYS A 54 -14.79 25.87 7.69
CA LYS A 54 -13.46 25.88 8.33
C LYS A 54 -13.13 24.54 8.96
N LEU A 55 -14.16 23.82 9.39
CA LEU A 55 -14.07 22.49 9.95
C LEU A 55 -15.09 21.58 9.28
N ARG A 56 -14.64 20.40 8.88
CA ARG A 56 -15.47 19.27 8.48
C ARG A 56 -15.39 18.22 9.58
N LEU A 57 -16.43 18.16 10.38
CA LEU A 57 -16.58 17.22 11.47
C LEU A 57 -17.13 15.92 10.88
N VAL A 58 -16.40 14.82 11.01
CA VAL A 58 -16.78 13.54 10.39
C VAL A 58 -17.19 12.55 11.48
N ALA A 59 -18.45 12.11 11.43
CA ALA A 59 -19.01 11.17 12.39
C ALA A 59 -18.76 9.72 11.96
N TRP A 60 -17.93 9.01 12.73
CA TRP A 60 -17.63 7.59 12.56
C TRP A 60 -18.60 6.71 13.35
N SER A 61 -19.38 5.92 12.62
CA SER A 61 -20.35 4.95 13.12
C SER A 61 -20.20 3.64 12.36
N ARG A 62 -20.91 2.59 12.80
CA ARG A 62 -20.93 1.33 12.01
C ARG A 62 -21.45 1.53 10.58
N ALA A 63 -22.35 2.49 10.37
CA ALA A 63 -22.93 2.77 9.06
C ALA A 63 -22.01 3.63 8.19
N SER A 64 -21.25 4.55 8.79
CA SER A 64 -20.35 5.43 8.03
C SER A 64 -19.07 4.73 7.57
N VAL A 65 -18.60 3.71 8.30
CA VAL A 65 -17.40 2.94 7.94
C VAL A 65 -17.71 1.78 6.99
N ASP A 66 -18.98 1.47 6.75
CA ASP A 66 -19.41 0.44 5.81
C ASP A 66 -19.31 0.99 4.37
N PRO A 67 -18.46 0.43 3.49
CA PRO A 67 -18.28 0.97 2.13
C PRO A 67 -19.53 0.89 1.25
N ALA A 68 -20.50 0.02 1.55
CA ALA A 68 -21.74 -0.08 0.78
C ALA A 68 -22.76 0.99 1.15
N ILE A 69 -22.62 1.63 2.33
CA ILE A 69 -23.60 2.56 2.89
C ILE A 69 -23.00 3.95 3.13
N GLY A 70 -21.75 4.01 3.56
CA GLY A 70 -21.04 5.20 4.02
C GLY A 70 -19.99 5.74 3.06
N GLN A 71 -19.92 5.28 1.80
CA GLN A 71 -18.90 5.72 0.85
C GLN A 71 -18.82 7.25 0.70
N ASP A 72 -19.97 7.94 0.63
CA ASP A 72 -19.99 9.40 0.54
C ASP A 72 -19.33 10.07 1.77
N VAL A 73 -19.46 9.48 2.97
CA VAL A 73 -18.83 9.99 4.20
C VAL A 73 -17.31 9.78 4.17
N LEU A 74 -16.85 8.67 3.60
CA LEU A 74 -15.42 8.39 3.41
C LEU A 74 -14.79 9.39 2.44
N ASP A 75 -15.41 9.58 1.28
CA ASP A 75 -14.95 10.53 0.26
C ASP A 75 -14.88 11.97 0.81
N GLU A 76 -15.90 12.40 1.57
CA GLU A 76 -15.93 13.71 2.22
C GLU A 76 -14.84 13.87 3.29
N ALA A 77 -14.55 12.80 4.02
CA ALA A 77 -13.51 12.79 5.05
C ALA A 77 -12.11 12.86 4.44
N GLU A 78 -11.87 12.20 3.31
CA GLU A 78 -10.58 12.24 2.61
C GLU A 78 -10.29 13.64 2.06
N ASP A 79 -11.29 14.27 1.44
CA ASP A 79 -11.19 15.65 0.98
C ASP A 79 -11.00 16.62 2.16
N ALA A 80 -11.68 16.39 3.30
CA ALA A 80 -11.47 17.18 4.51
C ALA A 80 -10.02 17.13 5.00
N LYS A 81 -9.46 15.92 5.01
CA LYS A 81 -8.08 15.65 5.46
C LYS A 81 -7.07 16.34 4.55
N ALA A 82 -7.24 16.23 3.24
CA ALA A 82 -6.38 16.87 2.25
C ALA A 82 -6.34 18.39 2.39
N GLN A 83 -7.43 19.00 2.87
CA GLN A 83 -7.55 20.44 3.07
C GLN A 83 -7.14 20.91 4.48
N GLY A 84 -6.71 20.01 5.37
CA GLY A 84 -6.36 20.35 6.75
C GLY A 84 -7.57 20.80 7.59
N ALA A 85 -8.78 20.40 7.20
CA ALA A 85 -10.04 20.81 7.80
C ALA A 85 -10.77 19.64 8.49
N TYR A 86 -10.09 18.53 8.77
CA TYR A 86 -10.69 17.31 9.29
C TYR A 86 -10.62 17.20 10.81
N LEU A 87 -11.76 16.91 11.43
CA LEU A 87 -11.84 16.38 12.80
C LEU A 87 -12.75 15.14 12.82
N GLY A 88 -12.22 14.01 13.28
CA GLY A 88 -13.01 12.80 13.49
C GLY A 88 -13.83 12.86 14.79
N LEU A 89 -15.01 12.24 14.77
CA LEU A 89 -15.91 12.08 15.91
C LEU A 89 -16.39 10.63 15.97
N LEU A 90 -16.01 9.88 17.01
CA LEU A 90 -16.35 8.46 17.12
C LEU A 90 -17.70 8.30 17.85
N LEU A 91 -18.74 7.91 17.12
CA LEU A 91 -20.09 7.68 17.65
C LEU A 91 -20.33 6.23 18.08
N ASP A 92 -19.76 5.26 17.36
CA ASP A 92 -19.79 3.84 17.72
C ASP A 92 -18.37 3.34 17.98
N LYS A 93 -18.23 2.26 18.76
CA LYS A 93 -16.95 1.55 18.83
C LYS A 93 -16.70 0.85 17.50
N VAL A 94 -16.03 1.56 16.61
CA VAL A 94 -15.62 1.11 15.28
C VAL A 94 -14.15 1.43 15.08
N GLU A 95 -13.48 0.63 14.28
CA GLU A 95 -12.15 1.00 13.80
C GLU A 95 -12.31 2.18 12.83
N LEU A 96 -11.44 3.19 12.98
CA LEU A 96 -11.44 4.31 12.04
C LEU A 96 -11.07 3.82 10.65
N PRO A 97 -11.71 4.33 9.59
CA PRO A 97 -11.30 4.03 8.24
C PRO A 97 -9.85 4.42 8.00
N PHE A 98 -9.24 3.75 7.02
CA PHE A 98 -7.86 3.96 6.63
C PHE A 98 -7.52 5.44 6.47
N GLY A 99 -6.31 5.84 6.89
CA GLY A 99 -5.83 7.21 6.69
C GLY A 99 -6.41 8.22 7.68
N PHE A 100 -7.26 7.77 8.62
CA PHE A 100 -7.75 8.55 9.75
C PHE A 100 -7.19 8.09 11.11
N GLY A 101 -6.52 6.95 11.19
CA GLY A 101 -5.95 6.40 12.44
C GLY A 101 -4.77 7.18 13.04
N GLY A 102 -4.12 8.06 12.26
CA GLY A 102 -3.11 9.00 12.75
C GLY A 102 -3.69 10.30 13.34
N TYR A 103 -5.02 10.45 13.29
CA TYR A 103 -5.75 11.55 13.89
C TYR A 103 -6.38 11.07 15.20
N ASP A 104 -6.40 11.94 16.20
CA ASP A 104 -7.06 11.69 17.47
C ASP A 104 -8.52 12.16 17.36
N PRO A 105 -9.51 11.27 17.10
CA PRO A 105 -10.89 11.69 17.00
C PRO A 105 -11.40 12.09 18.39
N VAL A 106 -12.45 12.90 18.42
CA VAL A 106 -13.23 13.06 19.65
C VAL A 106 -13.95 11.74 19.89
N ASP A 107 -13.49 10.94 20.85
CA ASP A 107 -14.12 9.68 21.21
C ASP A 107 -15.21 9.87 22.27
N VAL A 108 -16.46 9.60 21.87
CA VAL A 108 -17.64 9.58 22.74
C VAL A 108 -18.41 8.27 22.58
N ALA A 109 -17.76 7.21 22.09
CA ALA A 109 -18.42 5.96 21.76
C ALA A 109 -18.68 5.06 22.99
N PRO A 110 -19.88 4.44 23.10
CA PRO A 110 -21.04 4.62 22.23
C PRO A 110 -21.79 5.93 22.56
N PHE A 111 -22.09 6.72 21.53
CA PHE A 111 -22.80 7.98 21.68
C PHE A 111 -24.31 7.81 21.52
N ASP A 112 -25.06 8.25 22.52
CA ASP A 112 -26.52 8.18 22.57
C ASP A 112 -27.20 9.56 22.68
N GLY A 113 -26.44 10.65 22.58
CA GLY A 113 -26.94 12.02 22.72
C GLY A 113 -26.81 12.61 24.13
N ALA A 114 -26.11 11.94 25.05
CA ALA A 114 -25.89 12.45 26.40
C ALA A 114 -25.30 13.88 26.43
N PRO A 115 -25.83 14.80 27.27
CA PRO A 115 -25.35 16.18 27.35
C PRO A 115 -23.86 16.32 27.70
N GLY A 116 -23.31 15.38 28.48
CA GLY A 116 -21.89 15.36 28.83
C GLY A 116 -21.00 15.11 27.60
N ASP A 117 -21.37 14.13 26.78
CA ASP A 117 -20.65 13.82 25.55
C ASP A 117 -20.78 14.94 24.52
N VAL A 118 -21.96 15.57 24.42
CA VAL A 118 -22.15 16.77 23.60
C VAL A 118 -21.21 17.90 24.05
N ALA A 119 -21.03 18.10 25.36
CA ALA A 119 -20.07 19.08 25.87
C ALA A 119 -18.62 18.73 25.51
N THR A 120 -18.24 17.45 25.54
CA THR A 120 -16.93 16.96 25.09
C THR A 120 -16.69 17.27 23.60
N ILE A 121 -17.69 17.05 22.75
CA ILE A 121 -17.63 17.37 21.32
C ILE A 121 -17.44 18.87 21.09
N VAL A 122 -18.22 19.70 21.79
CA VAL A 122 -18.09 21.17 21.72
C VAL A 122 -16.68 21.62 22.14
N ALA A 123 -16.09 20.98 23.15
CA ALA A 123 -14.72 21.27 23.58
C ALA A 123 -13.69 20.87 22.52
N GLY A 124 -13.82 19.69 21.91
CA GLY A 124 -12.94 19.24 20.83
C GLY A 124 -12.99 20.15 19.60
N VAL A 125 -14.20 20.56 19.20
CA VAL A 125 -14.39 21.54 18.12
C VAL A 125 -13.76 22.88 18.46
N ARG A 126 -13.93 23.38 19.69
CA ARG A 126 -13.29 24.63 20.12
C ARG A 126 -11.78 24.55 19.99
N ASN A 127 -11.18 23.45 20.46
CA ASN A 127 -9.74 23.25 20.37
C ASN A 127 -9.25 23.24 18.91
N PHE A 128 -9.96 22.53 18.03
CA PHE A 128 -9.67 22.53 16.60
C PHE A 128 -9.77 23.93 15.99
N MET A 129 -10.80 24.70 16.31
CA MET A 129 -10.98 26.05 15.77
C MET A 129 -9.91 27.04 16.25
N GLU A 130 -9.27 26.78 17.40
CA GLU A 130 -8.18 27.59 17.95
C GLU A 130 -6.81 27.18 17.41
N GLN A 131 -6.56 25.88 17.23
CA GLN A 131 -5.23 25.32 16.93
C GLN A 131 -5.07 24.86 15.47
N GLY A 132 -6.17 24.68 14.74
CA GLY A 132 -6.21 24.00 13.46
C GLY A 132 -6.05 22.48 13.60
N GLN A 133 -5.96 21.79 12.46
CA GLN A 133 -5.70 20.36 12.43
C GLN A 133 -4.28 20.06 12.96
N ALA A 134 -4.18 19.19 13.97
CA ALA A 134 -2.90 18.75 14.49
C ALA A 134 -2.11 17.96 13.43
N VAL A 135 -0.85 18.32 13.22
CA VAL A 135 0.09 17.56 12.39
C VAL A 135 0.62 16.39 13.24
N PRO A 136 0.57 15.13 12.78
CA PRO A 136 1.09 13.99 13.54
C PRO A 136 2.56 14.21 13.91
N ALA A 137 2.90 14.10 15.20
CA ALA A 137 4.26 14.33 15.69
C ALA A 137 5.20 13.14 15.38
N ALA A 138 6.43 13.42 14.94
CA ALA A 138 7.47 12.42 14.68
C ALA A 138 8.09 11.85 15.98
N LEU A 139 8.41 10.55 16.00
CA LEU A 139 8.92 9.82 17.18
C LEU A 139 10.46 9.68 17.20
N PRO A 140 11.09 9.50 18.39
CA PRO A 140 12.54 9.36 18.55
C PRO A 140 13.08 7.95 18.19
N PRO A 141 14.38 7.82 17.85
CA PRO A 141 14.95 6.61 17.24
C PRO A 141 15.20 5.45 18.24
N PRO A 142 15.09 4.17 17.79
CA PRO A 142 15.34 2.98 18.61
C PRO A 142 16.84 2.55 18.65
N PRO A 143 17.26 1.74 19.65
CA PRO A 143 18.66 1.30 19.82
C PRO A 143 19.06 0.15 18.86
N PRO A 144 20.38 0.01 18.54
CA PRO A 144 20.86 -0.92 17.51
C PRO A 144 20.87 -2.41 17.93
N PRO A 145 20.70 -3.35 16.98
CA PRO A 145 20.66 -4.80 17.25
C PRO A 145 22.05 -5.48 17.38
N PRO A 146 22.15 -6.65 18.06
CA PRO A 146 23.41 -7.37 18.29
C PRO A 146 23.86 -8.24 17.09
N ALA A 147 25.18 -8.41 16.92
CA ALA A 147 25.81 -9.12 15.80
C ALA A 147 25.87 -10.66 15.97
N PRO A 148 25.88 -11.45 14.87
CA PRO A 148 25.94 -12.92 14.92
C PRO A 148 27.37 -13.48 15.12
N PRO A 149 27.54 -14.70 15.66
CA PRO A 149 28.85 -15.30 15.92
C PRO A 149 29.40 -16.06 14.70
N VAL A 150 30.73 -16.03 14.56
CA VAL A 150 31.49 -16.84 13.59
C VAL A 150 32.29 -17.89 14.37
N SER A 151 32.23 -19.17 13.97
CA SER A 151 33.17 -20.19 14.44
C SER A 151 33.93 -20.81 13.27
N ARG A 152 35.26 -20.77 13.38
CA ARG A 152 36.24 -21.42 12.49
C ARG A 152 36.43 -22.88 12.88
N GLY A 153 36.48 -23.78 11.91
CA GLY A 153 36.94 -25.16 12.09
C GLY A 153 37.09 -25.89 10.76
N LEU A 154 38.32 -25.94 10.24
CA LEU A 154 38.69 -26.50 8.95
C LEU A 154 39.35 -27.88 9.12
N ILE A 155 38.95 -28.83 8.26
CA ILE A 155 39.70 -30.00 7.70
C ILE A 155 39.79 -31.31 8.49
N ALA A 156 39.14 -32.36 7.96
CA ALA A 156 39.74 -33.70 7.72
C ALA A 156 38.82 -34.53 6.79
N GLY A 157 39.36 -35.16 5.73
CA GLY A 157 38.60 -36.21 5.01
C GLY A 157 38.87 -36.46 3.52
N LEU A 158 40.06 -36.15 2.98
CA LEU A 158 40.45 -36.47 1.60
C LEU A 158 40.84 -37.96 1.46
N ALA A 159 39.84 -38.84 1.36
CA ALA A 159 39.96 -40.19 0.78
C ALA A 159 38.64 -40.72 0.18
N LEU A 160 37.55 -39.94 0.22
CA LEU A 160 36.27 -40.24 -0.39
C LEU A 160 36.05 -39.50 -1.73
N ALA A 161 37.08 -38.80 -2.23
CA ALA A 161 36.93 -37.82 -3.32
C ALA A 161 36.82 -38.44 -4.73
N ALA A 162 37.35 -39.63 -5.00
CA ALA A 162 37.34 -40.17 -6.37
C ALA A 162 36.01 -40.87 -6.76
N ALA A 163 35.30 -41.48 -5.81
CA ALA A 163 33.97 -42.05 -6.03
C ALA A 163 32.87 -40.97 -5.96
N LEU A 164 33.08 -39.93 -5.15
CA LEU A 164 32.19 -38.78 -5.08
C LEU A 164 32.26 -37.90 -6.34
N VAL A 165 33.41 -37.73 -6.99
CA VAL A 165 33.49 -36.87 -8.20
C VAL A 165 32.70 -37.43 -9.38
N ALA A 166 32.60 -38.76 -9.54
CA ALA A 166 31.76 -39.37 -10.58
C ALA A 166 30.26 -39.32 -10.24
N GLY A 167 29.90 -39.50 -8.96
CA GLY A 167 28.52 -39.36 -8.47
C GLY A 167 28.02 -37.90 -8.44
N ILE A 168 28.88 -36.96 -8.05
CA ILE A 168 28.65 -35.52 -8.07
C ILE A 168 28.59 -35.00 -9.50
N GLY A 169 29.36 -35.54 -10.44
CA GLY A 169 29.23 -35.20 -11.86
C GLY A 169 27.85 -35.56 -12.44
N PHE A 170 27.33 -36.75 -12.11
CA PHE A 170 25.98 -37.15 -12.53
C PHE A 170 24.88 -36.38 -11.78
N PHE A 171 25.08 -36.06 -10.50
CA PHE A 171 24.15 -35.22 -9.73
C PHE A 171 24.15 -33.78 -10.24
N LEU A 172 25.30 -33.14 -10.43
CA LEU A 172 25.41 -31.75 -10.91
C LEU A 172 24.89 -31.57 -12.35
N VAL A 173 25.02 -32.58 -13.21
CA VAL A 173 24.47 -32.53 -14.59
C VAL A 173 22.95 -32.79 -14.60
N ARG A 174 22.40 -33.55 -13.63
CA ARG A 174 20.95 -33.70 -13.45
C ARG A 174 20.33 -32.52 -12.68
N SER A 175 21.10 -31.81 -11.87
CA SER A 175 20.75 -30.55 -11.20
C SER A 175 20.76 -29.31 -12.11
N ALA A 176 21.09 -29.46 -13.40
CA ALA A 176 21.09 -28.37 -14.38
C ALA A 176 19.86 -28.39 -15.31
N ALA A 177 18.95 -29.37 -15.15
CA ALA A 177 17.67 -29.33 -15.84
C ALA A 177 16.84 -28.19 -15.24
N PRO A 178 16.35 -27.22 -16.05
CA PRO A 178 15.52 -26.13 -15.55
C PRO A 178 14.30 -26.70 -14.81
N THR A 179 14.08 -26.21 -13.59
CA THR A 179 12.92 -26.58 -12.78
C THR A 179 11.63 -26.12 -13.47
N PRO A 180 10.45 -26.66 -13.09
CA PRO A 180 9.18 -26.11 -13.56
C PRO A 180 9.07 -24.60 -13.30
N ALA A 181 9.54 -24.12 -12.15
CA ALA A 181 9.63 -22.69 -11.84
C ALA A 181 10.49 -21.93 -12.87
N ASP A 182 11.71 -22.40 -13.17
CA ASP A 182 12.62 -21.74 -14.13
C ASP A 182 12.01 -21.60 -15.55
N LYS A 183 11.14 -22.54 -15.92
CA LYS A 183 10.47 -22.53 -17.22
C LYS A 183 9.22 -21.65 -17.23
N ILE A 184 8.48 -21.61 -16.13
CA ILE A 184 7.21 -20.87 -16.03
C ILE A 184 7.45 -19.39 -15.72
N GLU A 185 8.36 -19.06 -14.80
CA GLU A 185 8.65 -17.70 -14.35
C GLU A 185 8.79 -16.68 -15.50
N PRO A 186 9.64 -16.89 -16.54
CA PRO A 186 9.77 -15.92 -17.63
C PRO A 186 8.49 -15.77 -18.47
N ARG A 187 7.60 -16.77 -18.48
CA ARG A 187 6.33 -16.74 -19.23
C ARG A 187 5.22 -16.00 -18.49
N LEU A 188 5.33 -15.82 -17.17
CA LEU A 188 4.33 -15.06 -16.40
C LEU A 188 4.20 -13.61 -16.90
N THR A 189 5.27 -13.06 -17.48
CA THR A 189 5.28 -11.73 -18.10
C THR A 189 4.31 -11.58 -19.28
N THR A 190 3.83 -12.68 -19.88
CA THR A 190 2.87 -12.63 -21.01
C THR A 190 1.42 -12.47 -20.57
N ILE A 191 1.12 -12.65 -19.28
CA ILE A 191 -0.23 -12.55 -18.73
C ILE A 191 -0.55 -11.07 -18.54
N SER A 192 -1.57 -10.58 -19.24
CA SER A 192 -2.06 -9.20 -19.09
C SER A 192 -2.76 -8.99 -17.76
N CYS A 193 -2.72 -7.77 -17.25
CA CYS A 193 -3.33 -7.40 -15.97
C CYS A 193 -2.88 -8.31 -14.82
N ALA A 194 -1.62 -8.71 -14.82
CA ALA A 194 -1.06 -9.55 -13.79
C ALA A 194 0.41 -9.22 -13.56
N TRP A 195 0.82 -9.28 -12.29
CA TRP A 195 2.21 -9.30 -11.88
C TRP A 195 2.42 -10.51 -11.01
N LEU A 196 2.99 -11.57 -11.59
CA LEU A 196 3.11 -12.87 -10.94
C LEU A 196 4.57 -13.30 -10.84
N HIS A 197 4.83 -14.05 -9.78
CA HIS A 197 6.02 -14.86 -9.58
C HIS A 197 5.61 -16.27 -9.16
N VAL A 198 6.45 -17.25 -9.43
CA VAL A 198 6.33 -18.59 -8.86
C VAL A 198 6.64 -18.52 -7.37
N ASP A 199 5.80 -19.15 -6.55
CA ASP A 199 6.06 -19.30 -5.12
C ASP A 199 7.34 -20.13 -4.93
N PRO A 200 8.37 -19.61 -4.23
CA PRO A 200 9.60 -20.36 -4.01
C PRO A 200 9.41 -21.66 -3.20
N VAL A 201 8.30 -21.78 -2.45
CA VAL A 201 7.95 -22.99 -1.70
C VAL A 201 7.23 -24.01 -2.59
N LEU A 202 6.35 -23.54 -3.47
CA LEU A 202 5.59 -24.38 -4.40
C LEU A 202 6.17 -24.21 -5.81
N SER A 203 7.38 -24.73 -6.02
CA SER A 203 8.15 -24.57 -7.27
C SER A 203 7.65 -25.41 -8.45
N GLY A 204 6.70 -26.32 -8.22
CA GLY A 204 6.21 -27.27 -9.21
C GLY A 204 6.99 -28.58 -9.30
N GLU A 205 8.12 -28.73 -8.61
CA GLU A 205 8.93 -29.96 -8.63
C GLU A 205 8.15 -31.19 -8.12
N ASP A 206 7.32 -30.98 -7.10
CA ASP A 206 6.48 -32.02 -6.48
C ASP A 206 5.13 -32.19 -7.22
N GLY A 207 4.98 -31.55 -8.38
CA GLY A 207 3.73 -31.47 -9.11
C GLY A 207 2.77 -30.37 -8.62
N HIS A 208 3.17 -29.58 -7.63
CA HIS A 208 2.39 -28.47 -7.08
C HIS A 208 3.13 -27.15 -7.31
N LEU A 209 2.58 -26.28 -8.15
CA LEU A 209 3.15 -24.96 -8.44
C LEU A 209 2.29 -23.89 -7.77
N GLY A 210 2.88 -22.93 -7.08
CA GLY A 210 2.18 -21.79 -6.47
C GLY A 210 2.48 -20.51 -7.24
N LEU A 211 1.52 -19.61 -7.25
CA LEU A 211 1.69 -18.25 -7.77
C LEU A 211 1.54 -17.26 -6.62
N ILE A 212 2.40 -16.23 -6.63
CA ILE A 212 2.33 -15.08 -5.74
C ILE A 212 2.24 -13.80 -6.57
N GLY A 213 1.54 -12.78 -6.05
CA GLY A 213 1.44 -11.46 -6.67
C GLY A 213 0.00 -11.03 -6.88
N VAL A 214 -0.31 -10.44 -8.04
CA VAL A 214 -1.65 -9.91 -8.35
C VAL A 214 -2.14 -10.25 -9.75
N ALA A 215 -3.44 -10.35 -9.91
CA ALA A 215 -4.11 -10.49 -11.20
C ALA A 215 -5.52 -9.89 -11.18
N GLY A 216 -5.96 -9.29 -12.30
CA GLY A 216 -7.34 -8.84 -12.45
C GLY A 216 -8.36 -9.99 -12.43
N ASP A 217 -7.93 -11.17 -12.89
CA ASP A 217 -8.67 -12.43 -12.78
C ASP A 217 -7.68 -13.57 -12.42
N PRO A 218 -7.52 -13.88 -11.11
CA PRO A 218 -6.62 -14.93 -10.65
C PRO A 218 -6.97 -16.32 -11.22
N ALA A 219 -8.25 -16.61 -11.47
CA ALA A 219 -8.69 -17.89 -12.02
C ALA A 219 -8.32 -18.01 -13.50
N ALA A 220 -8.49 -16.94 -14.29
CA ALA A 220 -8.02 -16.90 -15.67
C ALA A 220 -6.49 -16.99 -15.75
N ALA A 221 -5.76 -16.28 -14.87
CA ALA A 221 -4.31 -16.37 -14.80
C ALA A 221 -3.84 -17.80 -14.47
N GLN A 222 -4.47 -18.45 -13.50
CA GLN A 222 -4.23 -19.86 -13.16
C GLN A 222 -4.44 -20.77 -14.38
N ALA A 223 -5.54 -20.59 -15.12
CA ALA A 223 -5.84 -21.37 -16.32
C ALA A 223 -4.79 -21.17 -17.41
N THR A 224 -4.31 -19.93 -17.62
CA THR A 224 -3.22 -19.63 -18.54
C THR A 224 -1.92 -20.30 -18.12
N VAL A 225 -1.56 -20.27 -16.83
CA VAL A 225 -0.36 -20.97 -16.32
C VAL A 225 -0.48 -22.48 -16.50
N MET A 226 -1.66 -23.07 -16.28
CA MET A 226 -1.89 -24.49 -16.56
C MET A 226 -1.74 -24.84 -18.05
N GLN A 227 -2.05 -23.92 -18.97
CA GLN A 227 -1.80 -24.12 -20.39
C GLN A 227 -0.29 -24.06 -20.71
N LEU A 228 0.45 -23.13 -20.09
CA LEU A 228 1.91 -23.02 -20.22
C LEU A 228 2.62 -24.29 -19.70
N VAL A 229 2.20 -24.77 -18.52
CA VAL A 229 2.66 -26.05 -17.94
C VAL A 229 2.52 -27.20 -18.92
N LYS A 230 1.36 -27.33 -19.58
CA LYS A 230 1.10 -28.38 -20.57
C LYS A 230 1.97 -28.20 -21.82
N ALA A 231 2.11 -26.97 -22.30
CA ALA A 231 2.90 -26.66 -23.48
C ALA A 231 4.40 -26.95 -23.28
N GLU A 232 4.92 -26.73 -22.07
CA GLU A 232 6.30 -27.01 -21.67
C GLU A 232 6.53 -28.49 -21.26
N GLY A 233 5.48 -29.32 -21.31
CA GLY A 233 5.54 -30.75 -20.98
C GLY A 233 5.87 -31.04 -19.51
N LEU A 234 5.45 -30.15 -18.60
CA LEU A 234 5.80 -30.24 -17.18
C LEU A 234 4.84 -31.15 -16.41
N ALA A 235 5.36 -31.88 -15.43
CA ALA A 235 4.58 -32.78 -14.57
C ALA A 235 3.88 -32.05 -13.41
N VAL A 236 3.37 -30.83 -13.64
CA VAL A 236 2.62 -30.05 -12.65
C VAL A 236 1.13 -30.41 -12.74
N GLN A 237 0.57 -30.85 -11.61
CA GLN A 237 -0.81 -31.31 -11.46
C GLN A 237 -1.75 -30.19 -11.00
N THR A 238 -1.26 -29.30 -10.13
CA THR A 238 -2.06 -28.19 -9.59
C THR A 238 -1.27 -26.90 -9.61
N VAL A 239 -1.96 -25.79 -9.88
CA VAL A 239 -1.44 -24.43 -9.70
C VAL A 239 -2.23 -23.77 -8.58
N ALA A 240 -1.58 -23.36 -7.49
CA ALA A 240 -2.19 -22.65 -6.37
C ALA A 240 -2.13 -21.14 -6.59
N ILE A 241 -3.19 -20.43 -6.16
CA ILE A 241 -3.35 -18.98 -6.30
C ILE A 241 -3.78 -18.31 -4.99
N ASP A 242 -3.62 -18.99 -3.85
CA ASP A 242 -3.98 -18.49 -2.52
C ASP A 242 -3.21 -17.22 -2.13
N LYS A 243 -2.03 -17.01 -2.73
CA LYS A 243 -1.18 -15.83 -2.56
C LYS A 243 -1.24 -14.85 -3.74
N VAL A 244 -2.26 -14.99 -4.59
CA VAL A 244 -2.54 -14.03 -5.68
C VAL A 244 -3.71 -13.15 -5.26
N ALA A 245 -3.47 -11.85 -5.11
CA ALA A 245 -4.53 -10.89 -4.87
C ALA A 245 -5.32 -10.63 -6.16
N GLN A 246 -6.64 -10.50 -6.03
CA GLN A 246 -7.49 -10.00 -7.09
C GLN A 246 -7.50 -8.46 -7.06
N ILE A 247 -7.25 -7.84 -8.19
CA ILE A 247 -7.38 -6.38 -8.40
C ILE A 247 -8.56 -6.07 -9.32
N ASP A 248 -9.10 -4.85 -9.27
CA ASP A 248 -10.15 -4.45 -10.22
C ASP A 248 -9.56 -4.32 -11.63
N PRO A 249 -10.21 -4.86 -12.69
CA PRO A 249 -9.70 -4.72 -14.06
C PRO A 249 -9.51 -3.27 -14.56
N ARG A 250 -10.11 -2.27 -13.91
CA ARG A 250 -9.85 -0.85 -14.21
C ARG A 250 -8.44 -0.40 -13.78
N GLU A 251 -7.77 -1.20 -12.96
CA GLU A 251 -6.46 -0.93 -12.39
C GLU A 251 -5.32 -1.53 -13.22
N CYS A 252 -5.65 -2.42 -14.16
CA CYS A 252 -4.70 -3.06 -15.06
C CYS A 252 -3.67 -2.10 -15.69
N PRO A 253 -3.99 -0.85 -16.07
CA PRO A 253 -2.97 0.07 -16.61
C PRO A 253 -1.77 0.30 -15.66
N ALA A 254 -1.99 0.30 -14.33
CA ALA A 254 -0.94 0.44 -13.33
C ALA A 254 -0.02 -0.79 -13.25
N ILE A 255 -0.47 -1.93 -13.75
CA ILE A 255 0.28 -3.19 -13.79
C ILE A 255 0.92 -3.41 -15.16
N ASP A 256 0.15 -3.22 -16.23
CA ASP A 256 0.55 -3.52 -17.59
C ASP A 256 1.61 -2.57 -18.13
N GLU A 257 1.58 -1.29 -17.77
CA GLU A 257 2.62 -0.35 -18.22
C GLU A 257 3.99 -0.67 -17.61
N PRO A 258 4.15 -0.86 -16.28
CA PRO A 258 5.41 -1.34 -15.72
C PRO A 258 5.80 -2.73 -16.26
N ARG A 259 4.86 -3.65 -16.48
CA ARG A 259 5.15 -5.00 -16.99
C ARG A 259 5.84 -4.97 -18.35
N ARG A 260 5.55 -3.99 -19.21
CA ARG A 260 6.28 -3.77 -20.49
C ARG A 260 7.79 -3.59 -20.28
N LEU A 261 8.17 -3.07 -19.12
CA LEU A 261 9.56 -2.75 -18.77
C LEU A 261 10.25 -3.90 -18.03
N ARG A 262 9.51 -4.89 -17.51
CA ARG A 262 10.05 -6.04 -16.74
C ARG A 262 11.02 -6.87 -17.61
N LYS A 263 12.31 -6.77 -17.32
CA LYS A 263 13.39 -7.57 -17.94
C LYS A 263 13.92 -8.63 -17.00
N SER A 264 14.04 -8.30 -15.72
CA SER A 264 14.44 -9.27 -14.70
C SER A 264 13.28 -10.19 -14.32
N GLN A 265 13.61 -11.40 -13.87
CA GLN A 265 12.65 -12.33 -13.27
C GLN A 265 12.31 -11.94 -11.82
N GLY A 266 12.64 -10.72 -11.39
CA GLY A 266 12.51 -10.22 -10.03
C GLY A 266 13.86 -10.06 -9.34
N GLY A 267 13.81 -9.69 -8.06
CA GLY A 267 14.98 -9.55 -7.19
C GLY A 267 15.56 -8.14 -7.13
N ARG A 268 15.01 -7.19 -7.90
CA ARG A 268 15.28 -5.76 -7.72
C ARG A 268 14.47 -5.18 -6.57
N LEU A 269 13.30 -5.77 -6.30
CA LEU A 269 12.44 -5.41 -5.20
C LEU A 269 12.06 -6.67 -4.42
N ARG A 270 12.27 -6.68 -3.11
CA ARG A 270 12.02 -7.85 -2.27
C ARG A 270 11.49 -7.44 -0.91
N VAL A 271 10.43 -8.10 -0.45
CA VAL A 271 10.06 -8.03 0.97
C VAL A 271 11.06 -8.87 1.77
N THR A 272 11.66 -8.29 2.81
CA THR A 272 12.66 -8.95 3.65
C THR A 272 12.13 -9.20 5.06
N GLY A 273 12.56 -10.32 5.67
CA GLY A 273 12.06 -10.77 6.97
C GLY A 273 10.66 -11.36 6.93
N GLU A 274 10.06 -11.57 8.11
CA GLU A 274 8.63 -11.84 8.19
C GLU A 274 7.88 -10.52 7.92
N PRO A 275 6.91 -10.50 7.02
CA PRO A 275 6.15 -9.28 6.78
C PRO A 275 5.35 -8.92 8.04
N PHE A 276 5.25 -7.62 8.35
CA PHE A 276 4.45 -7.06 9.47
C PHE A 276 5.03 -7.29 10.86
N PHE A 277 6.22 -6.73 11.04
CA PHE A 277 6.71 -6.40 12.38
C PHE A 277 5.77 -5.35 12.98
N LEU A 278 5.26 -5.63 14.17
CA LEU A 278 4.70 -4.56 14.98
C LEU A 278 5.89 -3.74 15.44
N ASP A 279 6.05 -2.54 14.91
CA ASP A 279 7.05 -1.61 15.40
C ASP A 279 6.78 -1.38 16.89
N PRO A 280 7.68 -1.80 17.79
CA PRO A 280 7.41 -1.68 19.22
C PRO A 280 7.34 -0.21 19.67
N ALA A 281 7.92 0.72 18.91
CA ALA A 281 7.93 2.15 19.20
C ALA A 281 6.65 2.84 18.70
N THR A 282 6.25 2.59 17.44
CA THR A 282 5.07 3.25 16.85
C THR A 282 3.78 2.45 17.03
N LYS A 283 3.87 1.17 17.43
CA LYS A 283 2.77 0.20 17.42
C LYS A 283 2.12 0.01 16.04
N GLN A 284 2.78 0.44 14.97
CA GLN A 284 2.29 0.26 13.60
C GLN A 284 2.89 -1.02 12.99
N SER A 285 2.12 -1.64 12.10
CA SER A 285 2.63 -2.71 11.24
C SER A 285 3.56 -2.11 10.19
N LEU A 286 4.77 -2.66 10.04
CA LEU A 286 5.69 -2.29 8.97
C LEU A 286 6.04 -3.49 8.10
N ALA A 287 6.26 -3.25 6.82
CA ALA A 287 6.92 -4.18 5.91
C ALA A 287 8.35 -3.68 5.67
N ARG A 288 9.31 -4.60 5.60
CA ARG A 288 10.66 -4.25 5.18
C ARG A 288 10.88 -4.62 3.73
N VAL A 289 11.39 -3.68 2.95
CA VAL A 289 11.60 -3.88 1.52
C VAL A 289 13.04 -3.54 1.14
N GLU A 290 13.71 -4.48 0.48
CA GLU A 290 15.01 -4.30 -0.13
C GLU A 290 14.85 -3.94 -1.60
N ILE A 291 15.56 -2.89 -2.00
CA ILE A 291 15.79 -2.47 -3.37
C ILE A 291 17.23 -2.82 -3.74
N SER A 292 17.43 -3.46 -4.89
CA SER A 292 18.75 -3.77 -5.45
C SER A 292 18.96 -3.08 -6.80
N LEU A 293 20.05 -2.30 -6.91
CA LEU A 293 20.51 -1.68 -8.14
C LEU A 293 21.81 -2.32 -8.64
N ASP A 294 21.88 -2.55 -9.94
CA ASP A 294 23.11 -2.95 -10.63
C ASP A 294 24.00 -1.73 -10.87
N ALA A 295 25.30 -1.94 -11.09
CA ALA A 295 26.25 -0.86 -11.39
C ALA A 295 25.89 -0.03 -12.65
N LYS A 296 25.04 -0.55 -13.54
CA LYS A 296 24.56 0.15 -14.74
C LYS A 296 23.36 1.07 -14.47
N ASP A 297 22.67 0.87 -13.35
CA ASP A 297 21.43 1.59 -13.03
C ASP A 297 21.79 2.98 -12.50
N LYS A 298 21.40 4.01 -13.24
CA LYS A 298 21.69 5.43 -12.92
C LYS A 298 20.45 6.19 -12.48
N SER A 299 19.28 5.57 -12.57
CA SER A 299 18.00 6.12 -12.15
C SER A 299 17.18 5.04 -11.49
N ILE A 300 16.37 5.48 -10.53
CA ILE A 300 15.41 4.67 -9.82
C ILE A 300 14.22 5.55 -9.44
N ALA A 301 13.01 5.04 -9.59
CA ALA A 301 11.80 5.63 -9.04
C ALA A 301 10.98 4.55 -8.34
N LEU A 302 10.40 4.90 -7.19
CA LEU A 302 9.60 4.02 -6.34
C LEU A 302 8.18 4.54 -6.25
N PHE A 303 7.23 3.62 -6.25
CA PHE A 303 5.83 3.95 -6.32
C PHE A 303 5.00 3.01 -5.44
N GLY A 304 4.05 3.59 -4.71
CA GLY A 304 3.02 2.84 -3.99
C GLY A 304 1.82 2.60 -4.89
N VAL A 305 1.23 1.41 -4.80
CA VAL A 305 0.01 1.03 -5.52
C VAL A 305 -0.99 0.51 -4.50
N GLU A 306 -2.12 1.19 -4.44
CA GLU A 306 -3.24 0.79 -3.60
C GLU A 306 -4.07 -0.32 -4.28
N PRO A 307 -4.88 -1.08 -3.52
CA PRO A 307 -5.91 -1.96 -4.06
C PRO A 307 -6.91 -1.32 -5.00
N SER A 308 -7.00 0.01 -5.02
CA SER A 308 -7.85 0.82 -5.90
C SER A 308 -7.17 1.10 -7.26
N GLY A 309 -5.91 0.68 -7.44
CA GLY A 309 -5.07 0.97 -8.59
C GLY A 309 -4.57 2.41 -8.66
N VAL A 310 -4.82 3.20 -7.62
CA VAL A 310 -4.21 4.51 -7.44
C VAL A 310 -2.71 4.33 -7.22
N VAL A 311 -1.93 5.17 -7.90
CA VAL A 311 -0.48 5.12 -7.87
C VAL A 311 0.08 6.41 -7.28
N THR A 312 0.93 6.27 -6.28
CA THR A 312 1.61 7.38 -5.61
C THR A 312 3.09 7.37 -5.94
N TRP A 313 3.63 8.51 -6.39
CA TRP A 313 5.06 8.72 -6.61
C TRP A 313 5.79 8.83 -5.27
N ALA A 314 6.21 7.69 -4.71
CA ALA A 314 6.84 7.64 -3.39
C ALA A 314 8.25 8.22 -3.40
N LEU A 315 9.06 7.86 -4.41
CA LEU A 315 10.41 8.41 -4.63
C LEU A 315 10.60 8.65 -6.13
N PRO A 316 10.72 9.90 -6.60
CA PRO A 316 10.71 10.18 -8.03
C PRO A 316 12.04 9.91 -8.74
N ASP A 317 13.16 9.85 -8.02
CA ASP A 317 14.50 9.68 -8.58
C ASP A 317 15.54 9.14 -7.58
N ALA A 318 16.76 8.90 -8.08
CA ALA A 318 17.89 8.43 -7.28
C ALA A 318 18.32 9.44 -6.20
N ALA A 319 18.18 10.75 -6.44
CA ALA A 319 18.52 11.77 -5.45
C ALA A 319 17.59 11.70 -4.24
N SER A 320 16.33 11.32 -4.47
CA SER A 320 15.33 11.09 -3.43
C SER A 320 15.71 9.88 -2.56
N ILE A 321 16.27 8.82 -3.16
CA ILE A 321 16.80 7.66 -2.41
C ILE A 321 18.02 8.03 -1.57
N ASP A 322 18.93 8.85 -2.12
CA ASP A 322 20.08 9.33 -1.37
C ASP A 322 19.66 10.22 -0.21
N ALA A 323 18.62 11.04 -0.37
CA ALA A 323 18.04 11.84 0.71
C ALA A 323 17.43 10.99 1.84
N LEU A 324 16.95 9.77 1.54
CA LEU A 324 16.49 8.83 2.58
C LEU A 324 17.60 8.34 3.51
N LYS A 325 18.89 8.45 3.10
CA LYS A 325 20.03 8.11 3.97
C LYS A 325 20.12 9.02 5.19
N ASP A 326 19.60 10.24 5.08
CA ASP A 326 19.58 11.22 6.15
C ASP A 326 18.31 11.12 7.03
N VAL A 327 17.41 10.17 6.74
CA VAL A 327 16.19 9.87 7.50
C VAL A 327 16.39 8.56 8.29
N PRO A 328 16.78 8.62 9.58
CA PRO A 328 17.30 7.46 10.32
C PRO A 328 16.27 6.32 10.56
N ALA A 329 14.98 6.59 10.39
CA ALA A 329 13.90 5.64 10.62
C ALA A 329 13.55 4.80 9.38
N GLU A 330 13.96 5.24 8.19
CA GLU A 330 13.51 4.64 6.93
C GLU A 330 14.57 3.75 6.30
N LEU A 331 15.87 3.98 6.48
CA LEU A 331 16.94 3.15 5.90
C LEU A 331 17.59 2.22 6.94
N VAL A 332 17.39 0.91 6.81
CA VAL A 332 17.88 -0.10 7.79
C VAL A 332 19.29 -0.60 7.46
N LYS A 333 19.74 -0.50 6.20
CA LYS A 333 21.12 -0.85 5.79
C LYS A 333 21.45 -0.32 4.39
N SER A 334 22.66 0.22 4.20
CA SER A 334 23.18 0.59 2.88
C SER A 334 24.59 0.06 2.69
N ALA A 335 24.72 -0.93 1.82
CA ALA A 335 26.00 -1.42 1.29
C ALA A 335 25.76 -1.99 -0.12
N ASP A 336 26.76 -1.88 -0.99
CA ASP A 336 26.85 -2.58 -2.28
C ASP A 336 25.64 -2.46 -3.23
N GLY A 337 25.07 -1.27 -3.38
CA GLY A 337 23.94 -1.04 -4.31
C GLY A 337 22.62 -1.67 -3.84
N LYS A 338 22.51 -1.91 -2.53
CA LYS A 338 21.28 -2.37 -1.88
C LYS A 338 20.84 -1.37 -0.84
N TRP A 339 19.53 -1.15 -0.81
CA TRP A 339 18.90 -0.32 0.19
C TRP A 339 17.71 -1.05 0.76
N GLU A 340 17.66 -1.15 2.08
CA GLU A 340 16.55 -1.77 2.78
C GLU A 340 15.79 -0.69 3.55
N PHE A 341 14.48 -0.63 3.34
CA PHE A 341 13.63 0.38 3.95
C PHE A 341 12.44 -0.20 4.71
N ASN A 342 12.06 0.48 5.78
CA ASN A 342 10.78 0.23 6.43
C ASN A 342 9.70 1.00 5.69
N ILE A 343 8.68 0.28 5.26
CA ILE A 343 7.44 0.84 4.73
C ILE A 343 6.42 0.69 5.83
N TYR A 344 5.83 1.82 6.22
CA TYR A 344 4.72 1.89 7.14
C TYR A 344 3.48 2.09 6.29
N PRO A 345 2.78 1.02 5.91
CA PRO A 345 1.58 1.19 5.13
C PRO A 345 0.52 1.79 6.04
N ASP A 346 -0.18 2.77 5.52
CA ASP A 346 -1.43 3.29 6.06
C ASP A 346 -2.62 2.31 5.86
N HIS A 347 -2.36 1.24 5.08
CA HIS A 347 -2.91 -0.12 4.84
C HIS A 347 -3.36 -1.05 5.95
N LEU A 348 -4.59 -1.57 5.86
CA LEU A 348 -4.78 -3.03 5.93
C LEU A 348 -5.17 -3.61 4.56
N GLY A 349 -4.86 -4.87 4.32
CA GLY A 349 -5.08 -5.57 3.06
C GLY A 349 -3.85 -5.57 2.16
N TRP A 350 -4.09 -5.90 0.89
CA TRP A 350 -3.02 -6.00 -0.10
C TRP A 350 -2.44 -4.61 -0.40
N THR A 351 -1.12 -4.50 -0.51
CA THR A 351 -0.44 -3.30 -0.97
C THR A 351 0.64 -3.67 -1.97
N GLY A 352 0.74 -2.87 -3.02
CA GLY A 352 1.74 -3.01 -4.07
C GLY A 352 2.83 -1.97 -3.92
N LEU A 353 4.07 -2.38 -4.10
CA LEU A 353 5.17 -1.46 -4.32
C LEU A 353 5.84 -1.84 -5.62
N PHE A 354 6.09 -0.88 -6.50
CA PHE A 354 6.89 -1.13 -7.68
C PHE A 354 8.02 -0.11 -7.82
N VAL A 355 9.07 -0.59 -8.47
CA VAL A 355 10.28 0.16 -8.75
C VAL A 355 10.54 0.15 -10.25
N ILE A 356 10.97 1.29 -10.77
CA ILE A 356 11.47 1.45 -12.13
C ILE A 356 12.92 1.84 -12.03
N VAL A 357 13.81 1.10 -12.69
CA VAL A 357 15.24 1.38 -12.73
C VAL A 357 15.71 1.53 -14.16
N GLY A 358 16.71 2.38 -14.39
CA GLY A 358 17.21 2.58 -15.74
C GLY A 358 18.60 3.18 -15.84
N ASP A 359 19.14 3.17 -17.04
CA ASP A 359 20.49 3.64 -17.37
C ASP A 359 20.63 5.17 -17.42
N ARG A 360 19.52 5.89 -17.23
CA ARG A 360 19.40 7.36 -17.31
C ARG A 360 18.20 7.86 -16.51
N PRO A 361 18.13 9.15 -16.16
CA PRO A 361 16.96 9.74 -15.50
C PRO A 361 15.67 9.60 -16.32
N LEU A 362 14.54 9.52 -15.64
CA LEU A 362 13.21 9.55 -16.28
C LEU A 362 13.06 10.84 -17.10
N ALA A 363 12.53 10.74 -18.32
CA ALA A 363 12.30 11.90 -19.18
C ALA A 363 11.27 12.87 -18.59
N LYS A 364 10.37 12.35 -17.74
CA LYS A 364 9.36 13.07 -16.98
C LYS A 364 9.18 12.40 -15.62
N ALA A 365 9.66 13.04 -14.57
CA ALA A 365 9.38 12.65 -13.20
C ALA A 365 8.30 13.57 -12.63
N MET A 366 7.39 13.02 -11.82
CA MET A 366 6.42 13.82 -11.05
C MET A 366 7.00 14.13 -9.67
N PRO A 367 6.56 15.21 -9.00
CA PRO A 367 6.94 15.47 -7.62
C PRO A 367 6.59 14.30 -6.70
N GLN A 368 7.41 14.09 -5.65
CA GLN A 368 7.10 13.14 -4.59
C GLN A 368 5.72 13.43 -3.98
N GLY A 369 4.96 12.37 -3.71
CA GLY A 369 3.58 12.45 -3.19
C GLY A 369 2.52 12.71 -4.26
N THR A 370 2.89 12.83 -5.54
CA THR A 370 1.91 12.92 -6.63
C THR A 370 1.08 11.63 -6.69
N VAL A 371 -0.24 11.78 -6.63
CA VAL A 371 -1.21 10.69 -6.76
C VAL A 371 -1.81 10.70 -8.17
N GLN A 372 -1.94 9.54 -8.79
CA GLN A 372 -2.49 9.38 -10.14
C GLN A 372 -3.43 8.18 -10.19
N SER A 373 -4.48 8.27 -11.01
CA SER A 373 -5.23 7.07 -11.40
C SER A 373 -4.34 6.11 -12.20
N SER A 374 -4.71 4.82 -12.24
CA SER A 374 -3.98 3.79 -12.99
C SER A 374 -3.69 4.21 -14.45
N ALA A 375 -4.68 4.79 -15.12
CA ALA A 375 -4.58 5.22 -16.52
C ALA A 375 -3.71 6.46 -16.71
N GLU A 376 -3.74 7.42 -15.77
CA GLU A 376 -2.87 8.60 -15.80
C GLU A 376 -1.42 8.22 -15.54
N PHE A 377 -1.20 7.34 -14.56
CA PHE A 377 0.11 6.80 -14.26
C PHE A 377 0.69 6.07 -15.47
N ALA A 378 -0.07 5.19 -16.12
CA ALA A 378 0.39 4.48 -17.31
C ALA A 378 0.84 5.42 -18.45
N ARG A 379 0.08 6.49 -18.71
CA ARG A 379 0.48 7.50 -19.70
C ARG A 379 1.76 8.23 -19.27
N THR A 380 1.84 8.62 -18.01
CA THR A 380 3.00 9.34 -17.46
C THR A 380 4.26 8.49 -17.51
N LEU A 381 4.18 7.21 -17.10
CA LEU A 381 5.29 6.29 -17.12
C LEU A 381 5.77 6.01 -18.55
N ARG A 382 4.84 5.89 -19.51
CA ARG A 382 5.18 5.72 -20.92
C ARG A 382 5.97 6.90 -21.48
N GLU A 383 5.56 8.12 -21.15
CA GLU A 383 6.30 9.34 -21.50
C GLU A 383 7.68 9.36 -20.82
N ALA A 384 7.72 9.01 -19.53
CA ALA A 384 8.93 9.01 -18.72
C ALA A 384 9.99 8.01 -19.19
N THR A 385 9.55 6.88 -19.78
CA THR A 385 10.40 5.74 -20.19
C THR A 385 10.54 5.61 -21.71
N VAL A 386 10.22 6.67 -22.46
CA VAL A 386 10.25 6.66 -23.94
C VAL A 386 11.63 6.36 -24.52
N ASN A 387 12.70 6.73 -23.80
CA ASN A 387 14.09 6.49 -24.18
C ASN A 387 14.84 5.81 -23.04
N GLY A 388 15.79 4.94 -23.37
CA GLY A 388 16.68 4.29 -22.40
C GLY A 388 16.36 2.83 -22.15
N GLU A 389 17.24 2.21 -21.38
CA GLU A 389 17.12 0.82 -21.00
C GLU A 389 16.53 0.77 -19.59
N TRP A 390 15.26 0.35 -19.52
CA TRP A 390 14.51 0.26 -18.27
C TRP A 390 14.33 -1.19 -17.83
N ASP A 391 14.20 -1.38 -16.53
CA ASP A 391 13.72 -2.60 -15.90
C ASP A 391 12.70 -2.21 -14.82
N ALA A 392 11.76 -3.09 -14.53
CA ALA A 392 10.72 -2.88 -13.54
C ALA A 392 10.58 -4.10 -12.67
N ASP A 393 10.35 -3.87 -11.37
CA ASP A 393 10.04 -4.93 -10.42
C ASP A 393 8.91 -4.49 -9.49
N MET A 394 8.12 -5.45 -9.02
CA MET A 394 6.97 -5.18 -8.16
C MET A 394 6.83 -6.29 -7.12
N VAL A 395 6.56 -5.88 -5.88
CA VAL A 395 6.16 -6.78 -4.81
C VAL A 395 4.76 -6.42 -4.37
N TRP A 396 4.00 -7.44 -3.99
CA TRP A 396 2.73 -7.28 -3.30
C TRP A 396 2.77 -8.04 -2.00
N PHE A 397 2.22 -7.43 -0.97
CA PHE A 397 2.14 -8.04 0.35
C PHE A 397 0.82 -7.64 1.00
N ARG A 398 0.28 -8.53 1.84
CA ARG A 398 -1.02 -8.35 2.47
C ARG A 398 -0.87 -8.07 3.95
N ILE A 399 -1.29 -6.89 4.39
CA ILE A 399 -1.24 -6.47 5.79
C ILE A 399 -2.52 -6.94 6.47
N ASP A 400 -2.45 -7.99 7.26
CA ASP A 400 -3.60 -8.43 8.03
C ASP A 400 -3.65 -7.75 9.41
N PRO A 401 -4.86 -7.43 9.93
CA PRO A 401 -5.00 -7.03 11.33
C PRO A 401 -4.52 -8.17 12.24
N LYS A 402 -3.74 -7.83 13.28
CA LYS A 402 -3.35 -8.78 14.34
C LYS A 402 -4.45 -8.93 15.37
#